data_AF-A0A292SIX4-F1
#
_entry.id   AF-A0A292SIX4-F1
#
_cell.length_a   1.000
_cell.length_b   1.000
_cell.length_c   1.000
_cell.angle_alpha   90.00
_cell.angle_beta   90.00
_cell.angle_gamma   90.00
#
_symmetry.space_group_name_H-M   'P 1'
#
loop_
_entity.id
_entity.type
_entity.pdbx_description
1 polymer ?
#
loop_
_entity_poly.entity_id
_entity_poly.type
_entity_poly.pdbx_seq_one_letter_code
_entity_poly.pdbx_strand_id
1 'polypeptide(L)'
;MSDLNTTLNNMKKKYREIFLTSVEAIQKRVDEIKPDCVGDIFDTYAKGSDGYKWQEDVLKMFEDDISHEIYRKWKEILAYRKNFSCKGCATCCNLACSEFSPDELKVKASKGDKFATQFLSVFIPYESQEEAEKVYPEYLKLLDETISDKVYFYHCPKLTECKRCSDYENRPEICRVFPDNPLSILPESCGFYEWRKEVEPVALMLHSMVEIIDYYKTNIPVKK
;
A
#
# COMPACT_ATOMS: atom_id res chain seq x y z
N MET A 1 28.09 1.65 -1.45
CA MET A 1 27.22 1.27 -2.59
C MET A 1 26.86 -0.23 -2.63
N SER A 2 27.48 -1.11 -1.82
CA SER A 2 27.20 -2.56 -1.78
C SER A 2 26.03 -2.99 -0.87
N ASP A 3 25.39 -2.05 -0.17
CA ASP A 3 24.43 -2.34 0.91
C ASP A 3 22.96 -2.27 0.45
N LEU A 4 22.67 -1.41 -0.55
CA LEU A 4 21.30 -1.10 -0.97
C LEU A 4 20.69 -2.18 -1.88
N ASN A 5 21.45 -2.67 -2.87
CA ASN A 5 21.07 -3.82 -3.69
C ASN A 5 20.82 -5.08 -2.86
N THR A 6 21.63 -5.28 -1.81
CA THR A 6 21.46 -6.38 -0.85
C THR A 6 20.15 -6.21 -0.09
N THR A 7 19.85 -5.01 0.38
CA THR A 7 18.59 -4.66 1.06
C THR A 7 17.37 -4.89 0.16
N LEU A 8 17.39 -4.42 -1.08
CA LEU A 8 16.29 -4.60 -2.03
C LEU A 8 16.04 -6.08 -2.37
N ASN A 9 17.11 -6.84 -2.62
CA ASN A 9 17.02 -8.28 -2.86
C ASN A 9 16.47 -9.03 -1.63
N ASN A 10 16.86 -8.61 -0.43
CA ASN A 10 16.32 -9.17 0.81
C ASN A 10 14.83 -8.85 0.97
N MET A 11 14.39 -7.64 0.60
CA MET A 11 12.96 -7.28 0.61
C MET A 11 12.15 -8.11 -0.39
N LYS A 12 12.64 -8.28 -1.63
CA LYS A 12 12.00 -9.15 -2.64
C LYS A 12 11.92 -10.60 -2.17
N LYS A 13 12.98 -11.12 -1.55
CA LYS A 13 13.01 -12.47 -0.98
C LYS A 13 11.99 -12.61 0.15
N LYS A 14 11.96 -11.66 1.09
CA LYS A 14 11.00 -11.63 2.21
C LYS A 14 9.56 -11.59 1.71
N TYR A 15 9.26 -10.75 0.71
CA TYR A 15 7.92 -10.70 0.12
C TYR A 15 7.55 -12.03 -0.54
N ARG A 16 8.48 -12.63 -1.30
CA ARG A 16 8.24 -13.93 -1.94
C ARG A 16 7.93 -15.03 -0.91
N GLU A 17 8.66 -15.06 0.19
CA GLU A 17 8.40 -16.02 1.28
C GLU A 17 7.00 -15.82 1.87
N ILE A 18 6.63 -14.57 2.20
CA ILE A 18 5.29 -14.21 2.70
C ILE A 18 4.20 -14.59 1.69
N PHE A 19 4.42 -14.30 0.42
CA PHE A 19 3.48 -14.60 -0.66
C PHE A 19 3.25 -16.11 -0.78
N LEU A 20 4.31 -16.92 -0.79
CA LEU A 20 4.21 -18.38 -0.87
C LEU A 20 3.47 -18.96 0.34
N THR A 21 3.77 -18.49 1.56
CA THR A 21 3.02 -18.91 2.76
C THR A 21 1.55 -18.53 2.66
N SER A 22 1.23 -17.36 2.10
CA SER A 22 -0.15 -16.92 1.91
C SER A 22 -0.86 -17.77 0.84
N VAL A 23 -0.18 -18.16 -0.24
CA VAL A 23 -0.70 -19.10 -1.25
C VAL A 23 -1.05 -20.43 -0.60
N GLU A 24 -0.15 -21.02 0.17
CA GLU A 24 -0.38 -22.30 0.86
C GLU A 24 -1.57 -22.22 1.82
N ALA A 25 -1.68 -21.13 2.59
CA ALA A 25 -2.78 -20.92 3.52
C ALA A 25 -4.13 -20.77 2.81
N ILE A 26 -4.18 -20.00 1.70
CA ILE A 26 -5.40 -19.83 0.91
C ILE A 26 -5.78 -21.14 0.19
N GLN A 27 -4.81 -21.83 -0.42
CA GLN A 27 -5.05 -23.12 -1.07
C GLN A 27 -5.64 -24.13 -0.09
N LYS A 28 -5.08 -24.21 1.13
CA LYS A 28 -5.60 -25.09 2.17
C LYS A 28 -7.07 -24.80 2.49
N ARG A 29 -7.46 -23.52 2.57
CA ARG A 29 -8.86 -23.10 2.81
C ARG A 29 -9.78 -23.49 1.66
N VAL A 30 -9.30 -23.42 0.41
CA VAL A 30 -10.03 -23.85 -0.79
C VAL A 30 -10.22 -25.38 -0.79
N ASP A 31 -9.17 -26.12 -0.44
CA ASP A 31 -9.18 -27.58 -0.40
C ASP A 31 -10.05 -28.13 0.75
N GLU A 32 -10.11 -27.44 1.89
CA GLU A 32 -10.93 -27.81 3.06
C GLU A 32 -12.44 -27.88 2.73
N ILE A 33 -12.90 -27.12 1.73
CA ILE A 33 -14.30 -27.11 1.28
C ILE A 33 -14.50 -27.82 -0.05
N LYS A 34 -13.46 -28.50 -0.58
CA LYS A 34 -13.56 -29.25 -1.82
C LYS A 34 -14.46 -30.47 -1.64
N PRO A 35 -15.51 -30.65 -2.47
CA PRO A 35 -16.31 -31.85 -2.47
C PRO A 35 -15.55 -33.01 -3.11
N ASP A 36 -16.08 -34.23 -3.01
CA ASP A 36 -15.51 -35.41 -3.68
C ASP A 36 -15.77 -35.34 -5.20
N CYS A 37 -15.07 -34.42 -5.87
CA CYS A 37 -15.13 -34.21 -7.30
C CYS A 37 -13.73 -34.23 -7.93
N VAL A 38 -13.67 -34.69 -9.17
CA VAL A 38 -12.44 -34.68 -9.97
C VAL A 38 -12.23 -33.29 -10.57
N GLY A 39 -10.96 -32.85 -10.61
CA GLY A 39 -10.55 -31.60 -11.25
C GLY A 39 -10.01 -30.55 -10.27
N ASP A 40 -9.67 -29.40 -10.83
CA ASP A 40 -9.12 -28.22 -10.18
C ASP A 40 -10.18 -27.12 -10.01
N ILE A 41 -9.99 -26.23 -9.03
CA ILE A 41 -10.90 -25.12 -8.75
C ILE A 41 -11.11 -24.18 -9.96
N PHE A 42 -10.15 -24.12 -10.89
CA PHE A 42 -10.22 -23.31 -12.11
C PHE A 42 -10.85 -24.06 -13.31
N ASP A 43 -11.20 -25.34 -13.18
CA ASP A 43 -11.84 -26.10 -14.25
C ASP A 43 -13.27 -25.63 -14.54
N THR A 44 -13.76 -25.90 -15.74
CA THR A 44 -15.16 -25.60 -16.10
C THR A 44 -16.08 -26.72 -15.65
N TYR A 45 -17.02 -26.41 -14.76
CA TYR A 45 -18.03 -27.35 -14.27
C TYR A 45 -19.43 -27.05 -14.81
N ALA A 46 -20.24 -28.09 -14.96
CA ALA A 46 -21.65 -27.93 -15.33
C ALA A 46 -22.42 -27.23 -14.19
N LYS A 47 -23.31 -26.30 -14.55
CA LYS A 47 -24.11 -25.56 -13.56
C LYS A 47 -24.88 -26.51 -12.64
N GLY A 48 -24.74 -26.31 -11.33
CA GLY A 48 -25.39 -27.14 -10.30
C GLY A 48 -24.68 -28.44 -9.94
N SER A 49 -23.57 -28.78 -10.63
CA SER A 49 -22.68 -29.87 -10.20
C SER A 49 -21.94 -29.52 -8.91
N ASP A 50 -21.35 -30.52 -8.25
CA ASP A 50 -20.62 -30.30 -7.00
C ASP A 50 -19.37 -29.42 -7.21
N GLY A 51 -18.66 -29.57 -8.33
CA GLY A 51 -17.55 -28.68 -8.67
C GLY A 51 -17.99 -27.22 -8.91
N TYR A 52 -19.18 -27.00 -9.49
CA TYR A 52 -19.73 -25.66 -9.65
C TYR A 52 -20.12 -25.04 -8.30
N LYS A 53 -20.73 -25.82 -7.41
CA LYS A 53 -21.06 -25.36 -6.05
C LYS A 53 -19.81 -25.05 -5.23
N TRP A 54 -18.77 -25.88 -5.36
CA TRP A 54 -17.46 -25.62 -4.73
C TRP A 54 -16.90 -24.27 -5.15
N GLN A 55 -16.96 -23.94 -6.44
CA GLN A 55 -16.55 -22.63 -6.94
C GLN A 55 -17.37 -21.47 -6.34
N GLU A 56 -18.70 -21.62 -6.25
CA GLU A 56 -19.57 -20.63 -5.60
C GLU A 56 -19.23 -20.47 -4.11
N ASP A 57 -19.01 -21.57 -3.40
CA ASP A 57 -18.68 -21.58 -1.98
C ASP A 57 -17.31 -20.97 -1.69
N VAL A 58 -16.30 -21.21 -2.55
CA VAL A 58 -14.99 -20.57 -2.49
C VAL A 58 -15.10 -19.07 -2.68
N LEU A 59 -15.82 -18.60 -3.70
CA LEU A 59 -16.02 -17.17 -3.95
C LEU A 59 -16.74 -16.51 -2.77
N LYS A 60 -17.75 -17.17 -2.22
CA LYS A 60 -18.48 -16.71 -1.04
C LYS A 60 -17.58 -16.65 0.19
N MET A 61 -16.76 -17.67 0.45
CA MET A 61 -15.78 -17.65 1.54
C MET A 61 -14.81 -16.47 1.42
N PHE A 62 -14.36 -16.15 0.20
CA PHE A 62 -13.51 -14.99 0.00
C PHE A 62 -14.22 -13.67 0.30
N GLU A 63 -15.48 -13.51 -0.10
CA GLU A 63 -16.27 -12.30 0.15
C GLU A 63 -16.68 -12.16 1.63
N ASP A 64 -17.20 -13.22 2.25
CA ASP A 64 -17.87 -13.17 3.55
C ASP A 64 -16.97 -13.43 4.76
N ASP A 65 -15.84 -14.11 4.59
CA ASP A 65 -14.91 -14.45 5.67
C ASP A 65 -13.56 -13.73 5.49
N ILE A 66 -12.81 -14.12 4.46
CA ILE A 66 -11.40 -13.71 4.36
C ILE A 66 -11.27 -12.21 4.10
N SER A 67 -12.12 -11.61 3.25
CA SER A 67 -12.08 -10.17 3.00
C SER A 67 -12.41 -9.34 4.26
N HIS A 68 -13.32 -9.82 5.11
CA HIS A 68 -13.64 -9.17 6.37
C HIS A 68 -12.48 -9.23 7.37
N GLU A 69 -11.80 -10.37 7.44
CA GLU A 69 -10.62 -10.52 8.29
C GLU A 69 -9.48 -9.61 7.85
N ILE A 70 -9.20 -9.55 6.55
CA ILE A 70 -8.20 -8.65 5.97
C ILE A 70 -8.52 -7.19 6.36
N TYR A 71 -9.78 -6.77 6.15
CA TYR A 71 -10.20 -5.41 6.46
C TYR A 71 -10.12 -5.09 7.96
N ARG A 72 -10.48 -6.05 8.83
CA ARG A 72 -10.34 -5.92 10.28
C ARG A 72 -8.88 -5.70 10.68
N LYS A 73 -7.97 -6.53 10.16
CA LYS A 73 -6.53 -6.43 10.44
C LYS A 73 -5.94 -5.12 9.92
N TRP A 74 -6.41 -4.64 8.77
CA TRP A 74 -6.04 -3.32 8.26
C TRP A 74 -6.44 -2.18 9.17
N LYS A 75 -7.66 -2.22 9.71
CA LYS A 75 -8.10 -1.25 10.73
C LYS A 75 -7.27 -1.31 12.00
N GLU A 76 -6.90 -2.50 12.46
CA GLU A 76 -6.05 -2.66 13.64
C GLU A 76 -4.67 -2.01 13.43
N ILE A 77 -4.05 -2.21 12.26
CA ILE A 77 -2.75 -1.59 11.91
C ILE A 77 -2.85 -0.06 11.88
N LEU A 78 -3.88 0.48 11.25
CA LEU A 78 -4.10 1.93 11.21
C LEU A 78 -4.46 2.50 12.58
N ALA A 79 -5.19 1.76 13.41
CA ALA A 79 -5.49 2.17 14.78
C ALA A 79 -4.23 2.17 15.65
N TYR A 80 -3.32 1.21 15.47
CA TYR A 80 -2.05 1.13 16.20
C TYR A 80 -1.14 2.33 15.91
N ARG A 81 -1.23 2.91 14.71
CA ARG A 81 -0.52 4.13 14.31
C ARG A 81 -0.68 5.28 15.32
N LYS A 82 -1.82 5.37 16.03
CA LYS A 82 -2.09 6.43 17.01
C LYS A 82 -1.06 6.53 18.15
N ASN A 83 -0.29 5.47 18.39
CA ASN A 83 0.77 5.44 19.40
C ASN A 83 2.05 6.16 18.94
N PHE A 84 2.06 6.63 17.69
CA PHE A 84 3.18 7.29 17.05
C PHE A 84 2.75 8.69 16.59
N SER A 85 3.71 9.58 16.42
CA SER A 85 3.43 10.96 16.08
C SER A 85 4.52 11.57 15.21
N CYS A 86 4.15 12.60 14.45
CA CYS A 86 5.12 13.38 13.69
C CYS A 86 6.11 14.04 14.67
N LYS A 87 7.41 13.77 14.50
CA LYS A 87 8.50 14.38 15.28
C LYS A 87 9.10 15.62 14.61
N GLY A 88 8.51 16.11 13.52
CA GLY A 88 9.03 17.26 12.78
C GLY A 88 10.34 16.97 12.03
N CYS A 89 10.51 15.76 11.50
CA CYS A 89 11.69 15.41 10.69
C CYS A 89 11.73 16.13 9.32
N ALA A 90 10.62 16.79 8.95
CA ALA A 90 10.41 17.52 7.70
C ALA A 90 10.43 16.69 6.41
N THR A 91 10.68 15.38 6.43
CA THR A 91 10.77 14.57 5.20
C THR A 91 9.53 14.70 4.31
N CYS A 92 8.33 14.41 4.81
CA CYS A 92 7.11 14.52 4.00
C CYS A 92 6.72 15.97 3.66
N CYS A 93 7.16 16.95 4.47
CA CYS A 93 6.92 18.36 4.18
C CYS A 93 7.85 18.88 3.09
N ASN A 94 9.08 18.37 3.03
CA ASN A 94 10.06 18.74 2.02
C ASN A 94 9.88 17.96 0.73
N LEU A 95 9.56 16.68 0.82
CA LEU A 95 9.61 15.78 -0.33
C LEU A 95 8.41 14.83 -0.31
N ALA A 96 7.23 15.40 -0.56
CA ALA A 96 6.05 14.62 -0.86
C ALA A 96 6.17 14.06 -2.29
N CYS A 97 6.01 12.75 -2.44
CA CYS A 97 6.01 12.07 -3.74
C CYS A 97 4.59 11.71 -4.17
N SER A 98 4.35 11.76 -5.47
CA SER A 98 3.09 11.35 -6.10
C SER A 98 3.39 10.71 -7.46
N GLU A 99 2.68 9.65 -7.80
CA GLU A 99 2.67 9.06 -9.14
C GLU A 99 1.99 9.97 -10.17
N PHE A 100 1.15 10.91 -9.71
CA PHE A 100 0.47 11.88 -10.55
C PHE A 100 1.24 13.19 -10.66
N SER A 101 1.30 13.72 -11.88
CA SER A 101 1.82 15.05 -12.19
C SER A 101 0.93 16.16 -11.62
N PRO A 102 1.44 17.41 -11.54
CA PRO A 102 0.66 18.53 -11.03
C PRO A 102 -0.63 18.76 -11.83
N ASP A 103 -0.60 18.56 -13.14
CA ASP A 103 -1.77 18.76 -14.01
C ASP A 103 -2.78 17.62 -13.88
N GLU A 104 -2.33 16.38 -13.73
CA GLU A 104 -3.21 15.25 -13.44
C GLU A 104 -3.90 15.41 -12.08
N LEU A 105 -3.18 15.87 -11.05
CA LEU A 105 -3.78 16.19 -9.75
C LEU A 105 -4.82 17.30 -9.88
N LYS A 106 -4.56 18.36 -10.67
CA LYS A 106 -5.56 19.42 -10.90
C LYS A 106 -6.81 18.88 -11.58
N VAL A 107 -6.66 18.00 -12.58
CA VAL A 107 -7.78 17.35 -13.28
C VAL A 107 -8.55 16.42 -12.33
N LYS A 108 -7.86 15.67 -11.47
CA LYS A 108 -8.51 14.83 -10.46
C LYS A 108 -9.28 15.69 -9.44
N ALA A 109 -8.66 16.75 -8.94
CA ALA A 109 -9.29 17.68 -8.01
C ALA A 109 -10.54 18.35 -8.61
N SER A 110 -10.52 18.75 -9.89
CA SER A 110 -11.69 19.33 -10.56
C SER A 110 -12.83 18.33 -10.77
N LYS A 111 -12.53 17.03 -10.77
CA LYS A 111 -13.50 15.93 -10.78
C LYS A 111 -13.97 15.52 -9.38
N GLY A 112 -13.56 16.22 -8.32
CA GLY A 112 -13.99 15.96 -6.95
C GLY A 112 -13.16 14.91 -6.21
N ASP A 113 -11.96 14.57 -6.70
CA ASP A 113 -11.02 13.69 -5.98
C ASP A 113 -10.54 14.37 -4.69
N LYS A 114 -10.95 13.82 -3.54
CA LYS A 114 -10.64 14.39 -2.22
C LYS A 114 -9.15 14.40 -1.92
N PHE A 115 -8.41 13.37 -2.33
CA PHE A 115 -6.98 13.29 -2.09
C PHE A 115 -6.28 14.39 -2.88
N ALA A 116 -6.54 14.49 -4.18
CA ALA A 116 -5.93 15.49 -5.05
C ALA A 116 -6.24 16.92 -4.59
N THR A 117 -7.49 17.20 -4.18
CA THR A 117 -7.87 18.50 -3.61
C THR A 117 -7.08 18.83 -2.33
N GLN A 118 -6.97 17.90 -1.39
CA GLN A 118 -6.21 18.14 -0.16
C GLN A 118 -4.71 18.24 -0.42
N PHE A 119 -4.16 17.38 -1.27
CA PHE A 119 -2.75 17.37 -1.61
C PHE A 119 -2.32 18.71 -2.22
N LEU A 120 -3.04 19.20 -3.23
CA LEU A 120 -2.77 20.49 -3.87
C LEU A 120 -3.02 21.71 -2.95
N SER A 121 -3.79 21.56 -1.87
CA SER A 121 -3.97 22.63 -0.87
C SER A 121 -2.77 22.79 0.07
N VAL A 122 -1.89 21.78 0.13
CA VAL A 122 -0.74 21.72 1.05
C VAL A 122 0.58 21.82 0.31
N PHE A 123 0.67 21.15 -0.83
CA PHE A 123 1.92 20.87 -1.51
C PHE A 123 1.95 21.58 -2.86
N ILE A 124 3.09 22.21 -3.13
CA ILE A 124 3.41 22.83 -4.42
C ILE A 124 4.54 22.04 -5.09
N PRO A 125 4.50 21.85 -6.41
CA PRO A 125 5.54 21.10 -7.10
C PRO A 125 6.87 21.84 -7.03
N TYR A 126 7.97 21.08 -7.00
CA TYR A 126 9.28 21.65 -7.30
C TYR A 126 9.36 22.12 -8.75
N GLU A 127 10.18 23.14 -9.02
CA GLU A 127 10.36 23.66 -10.38
C GLU A 127 11.08 22.64 -11.29
N SER A 128 11.94 21.81 -10.69
CA SER A 128 12.65 20.75 -11.38
C SER A 128 12.92 19.54 -10.48
N GLN A 129 13.20 18.40 -11.10
CA GLN A 129 13.62 17.19 -10.38
C GLN A 129 14.97 17.39 -9.67
N GLU A 130 15.89 18.14 -10.28
CA GLU A 130 17.21 18.45 -9.68
C GLU A 130 17.10 19.23 -8.36
N GLU A 131 16.08 20.08 -8.20
CA GLU A 131 15.84 20.78 -6.94
C GLU A 131 15.35 19.82 -5.85
N ALA A 132 14.43 18.91 -6.18
CA ALA A 132 14.00 17.86 -5.27
C ALA A 132 15.19 16.96 -4.87
N GLU A 133 16.08 16.65 -5.81
CA GLU A 133 17.31 15.86 -5.63
C GLU A 133 18.28 16.43 -4.61
N LYS A 134 18.41 17.75 -4.55
CA LYS A 134 19.28 18.42 -3.57
C LYS A 134 18.76 18.31 -2.14
N VAL A 135 17.48 18.05 -1.95
CA VAL A 135 16.83 18.11 -0.62
C VAL A 135 16.97 16.79 0.14
N TYR A 136 16.92 15.64 -0.55
CA TYR A 136 17.00 14.32 0.08
C TYR A 136 17.62 13.25 -0.84
N PRO A 137 18.92 13.36 -1.17
CA PRO A 137 19.57 12.51 -2.18
C PRO A 137 19.53 11.02 -1.84
N GLU A 138 19.59 10.66 -0.56
CA GLU A 138 19.51 9.25 -0.12
C GLU A 138 18.13 8.63 -0.31
N TYR A 139 17.06 9.42 -0.11
CA TYR A 139 15.68 8.95 -0.29
C TYR A 139 15.34 8.79 -1.78
N LEU A 140 15.86 9.67 -2.62
CA LEU A 140 15.63 9.60 -4.06
C LEU A 140 16.36 8.43 -4.70
N LYS A 141 17.57 8.14 -4.24
CA LYS A 141 18.25 6.90 -4.62
C LYS A 141 17.43 5.65 -4.27
N LEU A 142 16.81 5.65 -3.09
CA LEU A 142 15.90 4.57 -2.69
C LEU A 142 14.66 4.50 -3.60
N LEU A 143 14.10 5.64 -4.01
CA LEU A 143 12.96 5.70 -4.92
C LEU A 143 13.32 5.22 -6.34
N ASP A 144 14.44 5.69 -6.92
CA ASP A 144 14.90 5.29 -8.26
C ASP A 144 15.15 3.78 -8.40
N GLU A 145 15.62 3.14 -7.32
CA GLU A 145 15.88 1.70 -7.30
C GLU A 145 14.62 0.86 -7.02
N THR A 146 13.55 1.48 -6.51
CA THR A 146 12.34 0.77 -6.04
C THR A 146 11.11 1.02 -6.93
N ILE A 147 11.02 2.17 -7.59
CA ILE A 147 9.86 2.59 -8.39
C ILE A 147 10.29 2.67 -9.85
N SER A 148 9.65 1.88 -10.73
CA SER A 148 9.89 1.94 -12.18
C SER A 148 9.20 3.12 -12.85
N ASP A 149 8.16 3.65 -12.19
CA ASP A 149 7.25 4.63 -12.76
C ASP A 149 7.69 6.04 -12.42
N LYS A 150 7.33 6.99 -13.30
CA LYS A 150 7.70 8.39 -13.11
C LYS A 150 7.01 8.95 -11.87
N VAL A 151 7.80 9.49 -10.94
CA VAL A 151 7.31 10.17 -9.73
C VAL A 151 7.52 11.67 -9.83
N TYR A 152 6.60 12.41 -9.20
CA TYR A 152 6.62 13.86 -9.12
C TYR A 152 6.81 14.30 -7.66
N PHE A 153 7.61 15.33 -7.47
CA PHE A 153 8.01 15.81 -6.15
C PHE A 153 7.40 17.17 -5.81
N TYR A 154 6.98 17.30 -4.57
CA TYR A 154 6.31 18.48 -4.06
C TYR A 154 6.82 18.83 -2.66
N HIS A 155 6.69 20.09 -2.29
CA HIS A 155 7.05 20.60 -0.97
C HIS A 155 5.93 21.45 -0.36
N CYS A 156 5.96 21.58 0.96
CA CYS A 156 5.00 22.35 1.72
C CYS A 156 5.59 23.72 2.07
N PRO A 157 4.96 24.83 1.65
CA PRO A 157 5.45 26.19 1.96
C PRO A 157 5.24 26.57 3.42
N LYS A 158 4.49 25.79 4.19
CA LYS A 158 4.29 25.99 5.64
C LYS A 158 5.43 25.43 6.48
N LEU A 159 6.46 24.84 5.88
CA LEU A 159 7.64 24.38 6.61
C LEU A 159 8.54 25.58 6.95
N THR A 160 8.80 25.77 8.24
CA THR A 160 9.72 26.81 8.74
C THR A 160 11.17 26.36 8.65
N GLU A 161 12.10 27.31 8.79
CA GLU A 161 13.55 27.05 8.87
C GLU A 161 13.91 26.05 9.99
N CYS A 162 13.13 26.03 11.07
CA CYS A 162 13.29 25.09 12.18
C CYS A 162 12.72 23.68 11.89
N LYS A 163 12.38 23.36 10.62
CA LYS A 163 11.80 22.08 10.19
C LYS A 163 10.45 21.75 10.83
N ARG A 164 9.72 22.77 11.28
CA ARG A 164 8.38 22.64 11.87
C ARG A 164 7.32 23.26 10.98
N CYS A 165 6.11 22.69 11.00
CA CYS A 165 4.96 23.32 10.35
C CYS A 165 4.59 24.60 11.10
N SER A 166 4.45 25.72 10.38
CA SER A 166 4.02 27.01 10.94
C SER A 166 2.56 26.99 11.42
N ASP A 167 1.78 25.99 11.01
CA ASP A 167 0.35 25.86 11.26
C ASP A 167 -0.01 24.42 11.67
N TYR A 168 0.75 23.88 12.63
CA TYR A 168 0.68 22.47 12.98
C TYR A 168 -0.72 22.04 13.45
N GLU A 169 -1.39 22.82 14.31
CA GLU A 169 -2.70 22.47 14.86
C GLU A 169 -3.82 22.46 13.80
N ASN A 170 -3.76 23.38 12.82
CA ASN A 170 -4.76 23.45 11.74
C ASN A 170 -4.34 22.67 10.49
N ARG A 171 -3.34 21.78 10.59
CA ARG A 171 -2.91 20.95 9.46
C ARG A 171 -4.09 20.13 8.91
N PRO A 172 -4.24 20.03 7.57
CA PRO A 172 -5.34 19.29 6.96
C PRO A 172 -5.24 17.79 7.18
N GLU A 173 -6.33 17.07 6.88
CA GLU A 173 -6.47 15.66 7.20
C GLU A 173 -5.35 14.80 6.62
N ILE A 174 -4.96 15.03 5.35
CA ILE A 174 -3.83 14.36 4.71
C ILE A 174 -2.54 14.40 5.55
N CYS A 175 -2.27 15.51 6.26
CA CYS A 175 -1.12 15.63 7.17
C CYS A 175 -1.35 14.98 8.54
N ARG A 176 -2.60 14.86 9.00
CA ARG A 176 -2.96 14.28 10.30
C ARG A 176 -2.91 12.75 10.26
N VAL A 177 -3.39 12.17 9.15
CA VAL A 177 -3.46 10.72 8.98
C VAL A 177 -2.21 10.13 8.36
N PHE A 178 -1.32 10.93 7.77
CA PHE A 178 -0.06 10.44 7.22
C PHE A 178 0.86 9.80 8.28
N PRO A 179 1.45 8.63 8.03
CA PRO A 179 1.22 7.74 6.88
C PRO A 179 -0.11 6.99 7.03
N ASP A 180 -0.88 6.90 5.96
CA ASP A 180 -2.14 6.14 5.89
C ASP A 180 -1.98 4.77 5.22
N ASN A 181 -0.78 4.47 4.73
CA ASN A 181 -0.39 3.18 4.18
C ASN A 181 0.87 2.65 4.92
N PRO A 182 0.81 1.47 5.57
CA PRO A 182 1.97 0.88 6.25
C PRO A 182 3.08 0.41 5.30
N LEU A 183 2.83 0.33 3.99
CA LEU A 183 3.84 0.01 2.98
C LEU A 183 4.57 1.25 2.45
N SER A 184 4.22 2.46 2.90
CA SER A 184 4.92 3.69 2.53
C SER A 184 6.39 3.65 2.93
N ILE A 185 7.26 4.14 2.05
CA ILE A 185 8.70 4.28 2.30
C ILE A 185 8.95 5.46 3.24
N LEU A 186 9.44 5.16 4.44
CA LEU A 186 9.73 6.15 5.48
C LEU A 186 11.23 6.07 5.86
N PRO A 187 11.93 7.21 6.04
CA PRO A 187 13.29 7.20 6.57
C PRO A 187 13.29 6.87 8.07
N GLU A 188 14.42 6.39 8.58
CA GLU A 188 14.61 6.08 10.02
C GLU A 188 14.36 7.28 10.93
N SER A 189 14.59 8.49 10.44
CA SER A 189 14.32 9.74 11.15
C SER A 189 12.82 10.04 11.31
N CYS A 190 11.94 9.32 10.62
CA CYS A 190 10.51 9.53 10.68
C CYS A 190 9.93 9.07 12.03
N GLY A 191 9.05 9.87 12.62
CA GLY A 191 8.36 9.52 13.86
C GLY A 191 7.45 8.29 13.77
N PHE A 192 7.13 7.85 12.55
CA PHE A 192 6.33 6.65 12.25
C PHE A 192 7.17 5.48 11.70
N TYR A 193 8.50 5.60 11.70
CA TYR A 193 9.37 4.55 11.14
C TYR A 193 9.22 3.22 11.89
N GLU A 194 9.28 3.24 13.23
CA GLU A 194 9.11 2.03 14.06
C GLU A 194 7.72 1.41 13.87
N TRP A 195 6.66 2.23 13.80
CA TRP A 195 5.32 1.73 13.47
C TRP A 195 5.32 0.96 12.16
N ARG A 196 5.83 1.56 11.08
CA ARG A 196 5.88 0.93 9.75
C ARG A 196 6.69 -0.37 9.81
N LYS A 197 7.85 -0.36 10.47
CA LYS A 197 8.72 -1.52 10.61
C LYS A 197 8.05 -2.67 11.38
N GLU A 198 7.32 -2.37 12.45
CA GLU A 198 6.60 -3.37 13.25
C GLU A 198 5.43 -4.01 12.48
N VAL A 199 4.67 -3.21 11.72
CA VAL A 199 3.47 -3.69 11.03
C VAL A 199 3.74 -4.20 9.61
N GLU A 200 4.90 -3.89 9.01
CA GLU A 200 5.25 -4.25 7.63
C GLU A 200 5.06 -5.74 7.32
N PRO A 201 5.49 -6.71 8.15
CA PRO A 201 5.32 -8.13 7.82
C PRO A 201 3.85 -8.51 7.66
N VAL A 202 2.99 -8.01 8.56
CA VAL A 202 1.54 -8.25 8.49
C VAL A 202 0.94 -7.53 7.30
N ALA A 203 1.39 -6.31 7.01
CA ALA A 203 0.96 -5.53 5.86
C ALA A 203 1.25 -6.21 4.52
N LEU A 204 2.45 -6.75 4.34
CA LEU A 204 2.82 -7.51 3.16
C LEU A 204 2.00 -8.81 3.03
N MET A 205 1.74 -9.48 4.15
CA MET A 205 0.88 -10.68 4.16
C MET A 205 -0.53 -10.34 3.68
N LEU A 206 -1.17 -9.32 4.26
CA LEU A 206 -2.51 -8.89 3.87
C LEU A 206 -2.57 -8.47 2.39
N HIS A 207 -1.56 -7.75 1.90
CA HIS A 207 -1.44 -7.40 0.49
C HIS A 207 -1.39 -8.65 -0.41
N SER A 208 -0.53 -9.61 -0.07
CA SER A 208 -0.42 -10.85 -0.83
C SER A 208 -1.71 -11.66 -0.83
N MET A 209 -2.45 -11.69 0.29
CA MET A 209 -3.75 -12.36 0.36
C MET A 209 -4.76 -11.71 -0.59
N VAL A 210 -4.80 -10.38 -0.68
CA VAL A 210 -5.66 -9.66 -1.64
C VAL A 210 -5.31 -10.04 -3.07
N GLU A 211 -4.04 -9.99 -3.45
CA GLU A 211 -3.58 -10.37 -4.80
C GLU A 211 -3.98 -11.81 -5.17
N ILE A 212 -3.80 -12.75 -4.24
CA ILE A 212 -4.15 -14.15 -4.45
C ILE A 212 -5.66 -14.29 -4.61
N ILE A 213 -6.46 -13.69 -3.72
CA ILE A 213 -7.92 -13.76 -3.79
C ILE A 213 -8.44 -13.15 -5.09
N ASP A 214 -7.89 -12.02 -5.53
CA ASP A 214 -8.27 -11.38 -6.79
C ASP A 214 -7.92 -12.26 -7.99
N TYR A 215 -6.78 -12.97 -7.96
CA TYR A 215 -6.46 -13.99 -8.95
C TYR A 215 -7.55 -15.09 -8.99
N TYR A 216 -7.94 -15.63 -7.84
CA TYR A 216 -8.99 -16.65 -7.78
C TYR A 216 -10.33 -16.13 -8.32
N LYS A 217 -10.77 -14.95 -7.87
CA LYS A 217 -12.02 -14.32 -8.32
C LYS A 217 -12.06 -14.08 -9.82
N THR A 218 -10.90 -13.76 -10.41
CA THR A 218 -10.77 -13.50 -11.85
C THR A 218 -10.80 -14.79 -12.67
N ASN A 219 -10.22 -15.87 -12.14
CA ASN A 219 -9.98 -17.10 -12.91
C ASN A 219 -10.99 -18.23 -12.63
N ILE A 220 -11.79 -18.16 -11.56
CA ILE A 220 -12.88 -19.11 -11.34
C ILE A 220 -13.99 -18.88 -12.39
N PRO A 221 -14.35 -19.88 -13.21
CA PRO A 221 -15.27 -19.74 -14.34
C PRO A 221 -16.76 -19.70 -13.97
N VAL A 222 -17.11 -19.14 -12.82
CA VAL A 222 -18.51 -18.92 -12.41
C VAL A 222 -18.96 -17.55 -12.91
N LYS A 223 -19.89 -17.54 -13.88
CA LYS A 223 -20.51 -16.30 -14.35
C LYS A 223 -21.54 -15.82 -13.32
N LYS A 224 -21.35 -14.61 -12.78
CA LYS A 224 -22.40 -13.86 -12.09
C LYS A 224 -23.54 -13.52 -13.06
#